data_AF-A0A1G7Y4E5-F1
#
_entry.id   AF-A0A1G7Y4E5-F1
#
_cell.length_a   1.000
_cell.length_b   1.000
_cell.length_c   1.000
_cell.angle_alpha   90.00
_cell.angle_beta   90.00
_cell.angle_gamma   90.00
#
_symmetry.space_group_name_H-M   'P 1'
#
loop_
_entity.id
_entity.type
_entity.pdbx_description
1 polymer ?
#
loop_
_entity_poly.entity_id
_entity_poly.type
_entity_poly.pdbx_seq_one_letter_code
_entity_poly.pdbx_strand_id
1 'polypeptide(L)'
;MTSGGFQVTSDVLEAHAKALEGLHGRLQAAVDAANTVSMPTDAYGIICQPFRMLLDPVEQWGTDALKGVAEAMDATSKKVTDTAKQYQTVEDQIANSLKGF
;
A
#
# COMPACT_ATOMS: atom_id res chain seq x y z
N MET A 1 34.87 -18.67 -6.17
CA MET A 1 33.48 -18.74 -6.66
C MET A 1 32.54 -18.47 -5.49
N THR A 2 32.08 -17.23 -5.31
CA THR A 2 30.89 -16.88 -4.51
C THR A 2 30.45 -15.47 -4.92
N SER A 3 29.96 -15.29 -6.15
CA SER A 3 29.41 -14.01 -6.63
C SER A 3 27.87 -13.98 -6.57
N GLY A 4 27.27 -14.61 -5.56
CA GLY A 4 25.82 -14.86 -5.51
C GLY A 4 25.26 -14.92 -4.09
N GLY A 5 25.67 -14.01 -3.20
CA GLY A 5 24.99 -13.81 -1.91
C GLY A 5 23.71 -12.99 -2.09
N PHE A 6 22.74 -13.15 -1.18
CA PHE A 6 21.51 -12.35 -1.17
C PHE A 6 21.85 -10.87 -0.93
N GLN A 7 21.63 -10.01 -1.94
CA GLN A 7 21.78 -8.56 -1.80
C GLN A 7 20.63 -7.92 -0.98
N VAL A 8 19.64 -8.71 -0.61
CA VAL A 8 18.47 -8.29 0.16
C VAL A 8 18.33 -9.25 1.35
N THR A 9 18.40 -8.71 2.56
CA THR A 9 18.22 -9.47 3.81
C THR A 9 16.76 -9.43 4.28
N SER A 10 16.38 -10.33 5.20
CA SER A 10 15.07 -10.31 5.86
C SER A 10 14.80 -8.93 6.48
N ASP A 11 15.75 -8.37 7.21
CA ASP A 11 15.65 -7.03 7.82
C ASP A 11 15.33 -5.91 6.81
N VAL A 12 15.95 -5.94 5.62
CA VAL A 12 15.70 -4.94 4.58
C VAL A 12 14.28 -5.08 4.03
N LEU A 13 13.80 -6.31 3.85
CA LEU A 13 12.43 -6.58 3.42
C LEU A 13 11.42 -6.13 4.48
N GLU A 14 11.68 -6.37 5.76
CA GLU A 14 10.82 -5.91 6.86
C GLU A 14 10.75 -4.38 6.91
N ALA A 15 11.89 -3.71 6.79
CA ALA A 15 11.94 -2.25 6.75
C ALA A 15 11.13 -1.69 5.55
N HIS A 16 11.23 -2.34 4.39
CA HIS A 16 10.47 -1.94 3.21
C HIS A 16 8.97 -2.20 3.38
N ALA A 17 8.58 -3.36 3.90
CA ALA A 17 7.19 -3.69 4.21
C ALA A 17 6.56 -2.64 5.13
N LYS A 18 7.27 -2.23 6.18
CA LYS A 18 6.81 -1.18 7.10
C LYS A 18 6.64 0.18 6.41
N ALA A 19 7.53 0.53 5.47
CA ALA A 19 7.39 1.74 4.68
C ALA A 19 6.15 1.68 3.77
N LEU A 20 5.88 0.52 3.15
CA LEU A 20 4.69 0.30 2.33
C LEU A 20 3.40 0.34 3.16
N GLU A 21 3.41 -0.23 4.36
CA GLU A 21 2.29 -0.14 5.31
C GLU A 21 2.01 1.32 5.72
N GLY A 22 3.05 2.10 5.99
CA GLY A 22 2.91 3.53 6.27
C GLY A 22 2.33 4.30 5.08
N LEU A 23 2.71 3.95 3.85
CA LEU A 23 2.13 4.55 2.64
C LEU A 23 0.67 4.12 2.45
N HIS A 24 0.34 2.85 2.69
CA HIS A 24 -1.03 2.35 2.67
C HIS A 24 -1.92 3.12 3.65
N GLY A 25 -1.47 3.37 4.88
CA GLY A 25 -2.22 4.16 5.87
C GLY A 25 -2.52 5.59 5.38
N ARG A 26 -1.59 6.22 4.68
CA ARG A 26 -1.80 7.56 4.08
C ARG A 26 -2.80 7.51 2.92
N LEU A 27 -2.76 6.46 2.10
CA LEU A 27 -3.73 6.24 1.02
C LEU A 27 -5.13 6.00 1.58
N GLN A 28 -5.24 5.22 2.65
CA GLN A 28 -6.52 4.99 3.34
C GLN A 28 -7.09 6.30 3.89
N ALA A 29 -6.27 7.14 4.52
CA ALA A 29 -6.71 8.47 4.97
C ALA A 29 -7.21 9.35 3.81
N ALA A 30 -6.61 9.25 2.62
CA ALA A 30 -7.09 9.94 1.44
C ALA A 30 -8.43 9.39 0.92
N VAL A 31 -8.62 8.06 0.95
CA VAL A 31 -9.91 7.41 0.63
C VAL A 31 -11.00 7.85 1.61
N ASP A 32 -10.70 7.87 2.90
CA ASP A 32 -11.66 8.28 3.94
C ASP A 32 -12.06 9.75 3.78
N ALA A 33 -11.09 10.62 3.47
CA ALA A 33 -11.34 12.01 3.14
C ALA A 33 -12.21 12.16 1.88
N ALA A 34 -11.92 11.41 0.81
CA ALA A 34 -12.72 11.43 -0.42
C ALA A 34 -14.17 10.96 -0.20
N ASN A 35 -14.38 9.93 0.65
CA ASN A 35 -15.72 9.46 0.99
C ASN A 35 -16.49 10.45 1.89
N THR A 36 -15.78 11.27 2.68
CA THR A 36 -16.39 12.23 3.61
C THR A 36 -16.68 13.56 2.92
N VAL A 37 -15.81 14.00 2.03
CA VAL A 37 -15.92 15.26 1.28
C VAL A 37 -16.55 14.96 -0.07
N SER A 38 -17.85 14.62 -0.08
CA SER A 38 -18.64 14.84 -1.29
C SER A 38 -18.86 16.34 -1.40
N MET A 39 -18.42 16.94 -2.50
CA MET A 39 -18.44 18.40 -2.65
C MET A 39 -19.92 18.86 -2.69
N PRO A 40 -20.43 19.52 -1.63
CA PRO A 40 -21.86 19.78 -1.53
C PRO A 40 -22.27 20.80 -2.61
N THR A 41 -23.51 20.71 -3.10
CA THR A 41 -23.98 21.46 -4.28
C THR A 41 -23.90 22.98 -4.10
N ASP A 42 -23.85 23.46 -2.86
CA ASP A 42 -23.64 24.86 -2.48
C ASP A 42 -22.18 25.32 -2.62
N ALA A 43 -21.19 24.42 -2.57
CA ALA A 43 -19.77 24.73 -2.75
C ALA A 43 -19.42 25.24 -4.17
N TYR A 44 -20.23 24.88 -5.17
CA TYR A 44 -20.07 25.35 -6.54
C TYR A 44 -20.64 26.76 -6.77
N GLY A 45 -21.35 27.33 -5.79
CA GLY A 45 -22.10 28.57 -5.95
C GLY A 45 -23.29 28.43 -6.91
N ILE A 46 -24.25 29.33 -6.82
CA ILE A 46 -25.55 29.24 -7.54
C ILE A 46 -25.37 29.10 -9.06
N ILE A 47 -24.34 29.74 -9.63
CA ILE A 47 -24.13 29.79 -11.09
C ILE A 47 -23.57 28.48 -11.64
N CYS A 48 -22.72 27.77 -10.87
CA CYS A 48 -22.02 26.58 -11.39
C CYS A 48 -22.67 25.25 -11.01
N GLN A 49 -23.78 25.25 -10.25
CA GLN A 49 -24.55 24.04 -9.91
C GLN A 49 -24.90 23.14 -11.11
N PRO A 50 -25.28 23.67 -12.30
CA PRO A 50 -25.61 22.83 -13.45
C PRO A 50 -24.44 21.98 -13.96
N PHE A 51 -23.20 22.44 -13.75
CA PHE A 51 -22.00 21.72 -14.19
C PHE A 51 -21.62 20.57 -13.25
N ARG A 52 -22.24 20.47 -12.07
CA ARG A 52 -21.95 19.40 -11.10
C ARG A 52 -22.20 18.01 -11.68
N MET A 53 -23.29 17.82 -12.41
CA MET A 53 -23.63 16.52 -13.02
C MET A 53 -22.56 16.02 -13.99
N LEU A 54 -21.80 16.92 -14.62
CA LEU A 54 -20.70 16.54 -15.51
C LEU A 54 -19.46 16.06 -14.73
N LEU A 55 -19.32 16.50 -13.47
CA LEU A 55 -18.19 16.20 -12.60
C LEU A 55 -18.42 14.96 -11.72
N ASP A 56 -19.66 14.53 -11.53
CA ASP A 56 -20.01 13.33 -10.72
C ASP A 56 -19.22 12.07 -11.17
N PRO A 57 -19.15 11.75 -12.48
CA PRO A 57 -18.39 10.59 -12.92
C PRO A 57 -16.90 10.71 -12.64
N VAL A 58 -16.34 11.92 -12.78
CA VAL A 58 -14.91 12.19 -12.58
C VAL A 58 -14.54 12.04 -11.10
N GLU A 59 -15.38 12.53 -10.19
CA GLU A 59 -15.22 12.35 -8.75
C GLU A 59 -15.26 10.87 -8.36
N GLN A 60 -16.17 10.11 -8.97
CA GLN A 60 -16.30 8.68 -8.73
C GLN A 60 -15.07 7.91 -9.24
N TRP A 61 -14.57 8.20 -10.45
CA TRP A 61 -13.32 7.61 -10.96
C TRP A 61 -12.11 7.92 -10.08
N GLY A 62 -12.02 9.14 -9.56
CA GLY A 62 -10.96 9.53 -8.63
C GLY A 62 -11.02 8.72 -7.35
N THR A 63 -12.22 8.55 -6.79
CA THR A 63 -12.43 7.76 -5.56
C THR A 63 -12.10 6.28 -5.77
N ASP A 64 -12.54 5.70 -6.89
CA ASP A 64 -12.25 4.31 -7.23
C ASP A 64 -10.76 4.08 -7.49
N ALA A 65 -10.08 5.03 -8.14
CA ALA A 65 -8.63 4.97 -8.32
C ALA A 65 -7.88 5.01 -6.97
N LEU A 66 -8.28 5.88 -6.04
CA LEU A 66 -7.69 5.94 -4.70
C LEU A 66 -7.86 4.62 -3.95
N LYS A 67 -9.06 4.03 -4.00
CA LYS A 67 -9.35 2.71 -3.39
C LYS A 67 -8.48 1.61 -4.00
N GLY A 68 -8.42 1.53 -5.32
CA GLY A 68 -7.61 0.53 -6.02
C GLY A 68 -6.12 0.64 -5.69
N VAL A 69 -5.59 1.87 -5.56
CA VAL A 69 -4.20 2.09 -5.16
C VAL A 69 -3.96 1.69 -3.70
N ALA A 70 -4.89 1.99 -2.78
CA ALA A 70 -4.80 1.54 -1.39
C ALA A 70 -4.77 0.01 -1.29
N GLU A 71 -5.70 -0.68 -1.94
CA GLU A 71 -5.76 -2.15 -1.98
C GLU A 71 -4.49 -2.78 -2.57
N ALA A 72 -4.00 -2.23 -3.68
CA ALA A 72 -2.77 -2.72 -4.31
C ALA A 72 -1.54 -2.51 -3.41
N MET A 73 -1.49 -1.40 -2.65
CA MET A 73 -0.42 -1.11 -1.71
C MET A 73 -0.43 -2.08 -0.53
N ASP A 74 -1.60 -2.34 0.06
CA ASP A 74 -1.78 -3.34 1.13
C ASP A 74 -1.37 -4.74 0.68
N ALA A 75 -1.84 -5.17 -0.50
CA ALA A 75 -1.48 -6.46 -1.08
C ALA A 75 0.03 -6.59 -1.32
N THR A 76 0.69 -5.52 -1.78
CA THR A 76 2.14 -5.50 -1.98
C THR A 76 2.87 -5.57 -0.64
N SER A 77 2.46 -4.78 0.35
CA SER A 77 3.05 -4.79 1.70
C SER A 77 3.02 -6.17 2.33
N LYS A 78 1.86 -6.86 2.24
CA LYS A 78 1.69 -8.24 2.74
C LYS A 78 2.64 -9.21 2.06
N LYS A 79 2.76 -9.17 0.73
CA LYS A 79 3.69 -10.05 -0.01
C LYS A 79 5.15 -9.83 0.39
N VAL A 80 5.57 -8.57 0.58
CA VAL A 80 6.95 -8.27 1.03
C VAL A 80 7.17 -8.79 2.45
N THR A 81 6.19 -8.60 3.34
CA THR A 81 6.23 -9.14 4.71
C THR A 81 6.35 -10.66 4.72
N ASP A 82 5.56 -11.35 3.90
CA ASP A 82 5.61 -12.82 3.82
C ASP A 82 6.93 -13.31 3.24
N THR A 83 7.50 -12.57 2.28
CA THR A 83 8.83 -12.87 1.73
C THR A 83 9.91 -12.72 2.81
N ALA A 84 9.86 -11.66 3.62
CA ALA A 84 10.78 -11.46 4.74
C ALA A 84 10.74 -12.63 5.73
N LYS A 85 9.54 -13.08 6.10
CA LYS A 85 9.33 -14.24 6.99
C LYS A 85 9.90 -15.53 6.41
N GLN A 86 9.75 -15.74 5.10
CA GLN A 86 10.31 -16.91 4.43
C GLN A 86 11.84 -16.89 4.48
N TYR A 87 12.46 -15.73 4.26
CA TYR A 87 13.92 -15.57 4.38
C TYR A 87 14.38 -15.93 5.79
N GLN A 88 13.75 -15.35 6.81
CA GLN A 88 14.08 -15.63 8.20
C GLN A 88 13.92 -17.12 8.55
N THR A 89 12.84 -17.74 8.08
CA THR A 89 12.57 -19.18 8.32
C THR A 89 13.68 -20.06 7.75
N VAL A 90 14.14 -19.77 6.53
CA VAL A 90 15.22 -20.53 5.88
C VAL A 90 16.54 -20.30 6.62
N GLU A 91 16.85 -19.06 7.02
CA GLU A 91 18.04 -18.77 7.81
C GLU A 91 18.05 -19.51 9.15
N ASP A 92 16.93 -19.50 9.87
CA ASP A 92 16.79 -20.19 11.16
C ASP A 92 16.95 -21.72 10.99
N GLN A 93 16.38 -22.30 9.93
CA GLN A 93 16.53 -23.72 9.62
C GLN A 93 18.00 -24.09 9.36
N ILE A 94 18.71 -23.30 8.56
CA ILE A 94 20.12 -23.51 8.27
C ILE A 94 20.94 -23.35 9.55
N ALA A 95 20.72 -22.28 10.31
CA ALA A 95 21.42 -22.01 11.56
C ALA A 95 21.23 -23.15 12.58
N ASN A 96 20.02 -23.69 12.70
CA ASN A 96 19.73 -24.83 13.56
C ASN A 96 20.40 -26.10 13.10
N SER A 97 20.46 -26.35 11.78
CA SER A 97 21.18 -27.52 11.23
C SER A 97 22.68 -27.47 11.56
N LEU A 98 23.29 -26.28 11.50
CA LEU A 98 24.71 -26.08 11.78
C LEU A 98 25.06 -26.21 13.26
N LYS A 99 24.16 -25.82 14.18
CA LYS A 99 24.34 -26.01 15.62
C LYS A 99 24.22 -27.48 16.07
N GLY A 100 23.66 -28.34 15.22
CA GLY A 100 23.51 -29.77 15.48
C GLY A 100 24.71 -30.62 15.06
N PHE A 101 25.70 -30.04 14.38
CA PHE A 101 27.03 -30.62 14.13
C PHE A 101 28.00 -30.25 15.25
#